data_AF-A0A452Z0A3-F1
#
_entry.id   AF-A0A452Z0A3-F1
#
_cell.length_a   1.000
_cell.length_b   1.000
_cell.length_c   1.000
_cell.angle_alpha   90.00
_cell.angle_beta   90.00
_cell.angle_gamma   90.00
#
_symmetry.space_group_name_H-M   'P 1'
#
loop_
_entity.id
_entity.type
_entity.pdbx_description
1 polymer ?
#
loop_
_entity_poly.entity_id
_entity_poly.type
_entity_poly.pdbx_seq_one_letter_code
_entity_poly.pdbx_strand_id
1 'polypeptide(L)'
;MIAMAARCFFHFSPKPCLSFTPRCSSSSPPAPGGKGKGKALREDWRERSKPIPPGGVYPAKDKCSRCGLCDTYYIAHVNNACAFLGDGMSRVEDLEPVVHGRGRKDTMDEMYYGVHEQLLYARKMEPVQGAQWTGIVTTIAVEMLKSNMVDAVVCVQSDPDDRFAPRPVLARTPEEVIAARGVKPTLSPNLDTLALVELV
;
A
#
# COMPACT_ATOMS: atom_id res chain seq x y z
N MET A 1 -30.40 -23.24 -27.16
CA MET A 1 -31.45 -22.24 -26.85
C MET A 1 -30.77 -20.92 -26.56
N ILE A 2 -31.18 -19.89 -27.28
CA ILE A 2 -30.54 -18.59 -27.46
C ILE A 2 -30.83 -17.69 -26.26
N ALA A 3 -29.81 -16.97 -25.78
CA ALA A 3 -29.99 -15.62 -25.26
C ALA A 3 -28.77 -14.78 -25.68
N MET A 4 -28.92 -14.11 -26.82
CA MET A 4 -28.17 -12.90 -27.16
C MET A 4 -28.79 -11.72 -26.40
N ALA A 5 -27.95 -10.93 -25.75
CA ALA A 5 -28.12 -9.50 -25.48
C ALA A 5 -26.76 -8.98 -24.99
N ALA A 6 -26.31 -7.76 -25.19
CA ALA A 6 -26.58 -6.70 -26.15
C ALA A 6 -25.31 -5.82 -26.04
N ARG A 7 -24.79 -5.34 -27.16
CA ARG A 7 -23.64 -4.42 -27.18
C ARG A 7 -24.01 -3.14 -26.44
N CYS A 8 -23.43 -2.91 -25.27
CA CYS A 8 -23.21 -1.55 -24.78
C CYS A 8 -21.85 -1.10 -25.30
N PHE A 9 -21.91 -0.14 -26.22
CA PHE A 9 -20.76 0.57 -26.73
C PHE A 9 -19.98 1.20 -25.58
N PHE A 10 -18.71 0.84 -25.45
CA PHE A 10 -17.73 1.73 -24.84
C PHE A 10 -17.67 2.98 -25.73
N HIS A 11 -18.34 4.06 -25.30
CA HIS A 11 -18.07 5.38 -25.86
C HIS A 11 -16.82 5.91 -25.17
N PHE A 12 -15.67 5.47 -25.67
CA PHE A 12 -14.38 6.11 -25.43
C PHE A 12 -14.44 7.45 -26.19
N SER A 13 -14.73 8.54 -25.46
CA SER A 13 -14.60 9.87 -26.04
C SER A 13 -13.11 10.24 -26.05
N PRO A 14 -12.46 10.45 -27.21
CA PRO A 14 -11.08 10.87 -27.25
C PRO A 14 -11.04 12.35 -26.90
N LYS A 15 -10.58 12.69 -25.69
CA LYS A 15 -10.21 14.06 -25.33
C LYS A 15 -8.68 14.16 -25.26
N PRO A 16 -8.13 15.32 -25.68
CA PRO A 16 -6.85 15.38 -26.35
C PRO A 16 -5.68 15.06 -25.43
N CYS A 17 -4.65 14.50 -26.07
CA CYS A 17 -3.32 14.23 -25.56
C CYS A 17 -2.81 15.40 -24.69
N LEU A 18 -2.94 15.26 -23.37
CA LEU A 18 -2.20 16.09 -22.43
C LEU A 18 -0.78 15.55 -22.42
N SER A 19 0.10 16.26 -23.12
CA SER A 19 1.54 16.10 -23.02
C SER A 19 1.96 16.28 -21.56
N PHE A 20 2.14 15.16 -20.85
CA PHE A 20 2.80 15.16 -19.56
C PHE A 20 4.28 15.47 -19.79
N THR A 21 4.63 16.73 -19.57
CA THR A 21 6.04 17.11 -19.40
C THR A 21 6.43 16.74 -17.97
N PRO A 22 7.53 16.00 -17.75
CA PRO A 22 8.03 15.76 -16.40
C PRO A 22 8.70 17.06 -15.95
N ARG A 23 7.94 17.93 -15.27
CA ARG A 23 8.55 19.03 -14.54
C ARG A 23 9.07 18.47 -13.22
N CYS A 24 10.36 18.15 -13.19
CA CYS A 24 11.10 17.97 -11.95
C CYS A 24 11.13 19.31 -11.21
N SER A 25 10.09 19.60 -10.44
CA SER A 25 10.11 20.64 -9.43
C SER A 25 10.69 20.02 -8.16
N SER A 26 11.95 20.33 -7.87
CA SER A 26 12.58 20.09 -6.58
C SER A 26 11.93 21.01 -5.54
N SER A 27 10.70 20.70 -5.11
CA SER A 27 10.07 21.34 -3.97
C SER A 27 10.26 20.45 -2.75
N SER A 28 11.07 20.92 -1.81
CA SER A 28 11.24 20.28 -0.51
C SER A 28 9.88 19.96 0.14
N PRO A 29 9.73 18.81 0.80
CA PRO A 29 8.47 18.47 1.46
C PRO A 29 8.14 19.50 2.55
N PRO A 30 6.86 19.86 2.73
CA PRO A 30 6.44 20.74 3.82
C PRO A 30 6.78 20.08 5.16
N ALA A 31 7.28 20.88 6.11
CA ALA A 31 7.65 20.39 7.43
C ALA A 31 6.42 19.79 8.15
N PRO A 32 6.54 18.61 8.78
CA PRO A 32 5.42 18.03 9.51
C PRO A 32 5.11 18.90 10.72
N GLY A 33 3.87 19.40 10.77
CA GLY A 33 3.31 20.13 11.91
C GLY A 33 2.99 19.21 13.09
N GLY A 34 3.96 18.42 13.54
CA GLY A 34 3.85 17.59 14.75
C GLY A 34 4.54 18.27 15.93
N LYS A 35 3.84 18.40 17.07
CA LYS A 35 4.41 18.86 18.34
C LYS A 35 5.36 17.80 18.93
N GLY A 36 6.49 17.56 18.28
CA GLY A 36 7.54 16.68 18.76
C GLY A 36 8.84 17.00 18.04
N LYS A 37 9.84 17.53 18.77
CA LYS A 37 11.20 17.73 18.25
C LYS A 37 11.88 16.37 18.06
N GLY A 38 11.52 15.64 17.00
CA GLY A 38 12.28 14.49 16.56
C GLY A 38 13.71 14.93 16.22
N LYS A 39 14.72 14.24 16.76
CA LYS A 39 16.10 14.47 16.30
C LYS A 39 16.14 14.26 14.79
N ALA A 40 16.77 15.18 14.07
CA ALA A 40 16.98 15.04 12.64
C ALA A 40 17.63 13.67 12.36
N LEU A 41 17.03 12.93 11.43
CA LEU A 41 17.55 11.64 11.03
C LEU A 41 18.91 11.85 10.37
N ARG A 42 19.85 10.94 10.64
CA ARG A 42 21.16 11.00 9.99
C ARG A 42 21.01 10.67 8.51
N GLU A 43 21.86 11.24 7.65
CA GLU A 43 21.81 10.99 6.21
C GLU A 43 22.26 9.56 5.85
N ASP A 44 23.21 9.00 6.61
CA ASP A 44 23.81 7.66 6.40
C ASP A 44 22.99 6.51 7.03
N TRP A 45 21.68 6.69 7.12
CA TRP A 45 20.81 5.73 7.80
C TRP A 45 20.65 4.41 7.02
N ARG A 46 20.73 4.44 5.69
CA ARG A 46 20.60 3.23 4.84
C ARG A 46 21.73 2.24 5.07
N GLU A 47 22.93 2.74 5.34
CA GLU A 47 24.14 1.94 5.55
C GLU A 47 24.29 1.50 7.01
N ARG A 48 23.87 2.33 7.96
CA ARG A 48 24.10 2.07 9.40
C ARG A 48 22.97 1.34 10.09
N SER A 49 21.74 1.50 9.62
CA SER A 49 20.58 0.97 10.34
C SER A 49 20.44 -0.51 10.07
N LYS A 50 20.47 -1.30 11.15
CA LYS A 50 20.44 -2.75 11.06
C LYS A 50 19.01 -3.24 11.28
N PRO A 51 18.43 -4.00 10.33
CA PRO A 51 17.15 -4.67 10.51
C PRO A 51 17.11 -5.52 11.80
N ILE A 52 15.92 -5.76 12.32
CA ILE A 52 15.73 -6.75 13.38
C ILE A 52 15.97 -8.15 12.77
N PRO A 53 16.90 -8.96 13.32
CA PRO A 53 17.13 -10.31 12.81
C PRO A 53 15.92 -11.22 13.13
N PRO A 54 15.73 -12.33 12.40
CA PRO A 54 14.72 -13.33 12.73
C PRO A 54 14.79 -13.76 14.21
N GLY A 55 13.66 -13.74 14.90
CA GLY A 55 13.58 -14.02 16.34
C GLY A 55 13.97 -12.86 17.26
N GLY A 56 14.38 -11.72 16.71
CA GLY A 56 14.66 -10.49 17.48
C GLY A 56 13.38 -9.82 18.02
N VAL A 57 13.56 -8.94 19.00
CA VAL A 57 12.47 -8.19 19.63
C VAL A 57 12.27 -6.86 18.90
N TYR A 58 11.07 -6.64 18.36
CA TYR A 58 10.72 -5.39 17.67
C TYR A 58 10.55 -4.22 18.63
N PRO A 59 10.73 -2.96 18.18
CA PRO A 59 10.57 -1.76 19.01
C PRO A 59 9.20 -1.62 19.68
N ALA A 60 8.11 -2.04 19.01
CA ALA A 60 6.75 -2.04 19.55
C ALA A 60 6.46 -3.21 20.53
N LYS A 61 7.45 -4.08 20.79
CA LYS A 61 7.34 -5.25 21.68
C LYS A 61 6.11 -6.09 21.33
N ASP A 62 5.35 -6.51 22.34
CA ASP A 62 4.15 -7.35 22.21
C ASP A 62 3.00 -6.68 21.44
N LYS A 63 3.09 -5.36 21.18
CA LYS A 63 2.10 -4.61 20.39
C LYS A 63 2.47 -4.53 18.90
N CYS A 64 3.59 -5.15 18.50
CA CYS A 64 4.03 -5.12 17.11
C CYS A 64 3.04 -5.83 16.18
N SER A 65 2.51 -5.11 15.19
CA SER A 65 1.67 -5.69 14.13
C SER A 65 2.45 -6.40 13.03
N ARG A 66 3.79 -6.52 13.17
CA ARG A 66 4.69 -7.08 12.15
C ARG A 66 4.45 -6.51 10.76
N CYS A 67 4.45 -5.17 10.64
CA CYS A 67 4.17 -4.51 9.36
C CYS A 67 5.32 -4.62 8.33
N GLY A 68 6.53 -5.04 8.72
CA GLY A 68 7.69 -5.15 7.83
C GLY A 68 8.73 -4.02 7.93
N LEU A 69 8.36 -2.87 8.53
CA LEU A 69 9.21 -1.67 8.51
C LEU A 69 10.59 -1.90 9.16
N CYS A 70 10.61 -2.67 10.25
CA CYS A 70 11.82 -2.94 11.03
C CYS A 70 12.65 -4.09 10.46
N ASP A 71 12.18 -4.74 9.40
CA ASP A 71 12.85 -5.86 8.71
C ASP A 71 13.79 -5.37 7.60
N THR A 72 13.87 -4.04 7.42
CA THR A 72 14.83 -3.36 6.53
C THR A 72 15.57 -2.24 7.27
N TYR A 73 16.50 -1.57 6.57
CA TYR A 73 17.17 -0.39 7.11
C TYR A 73 16.21 0.78 7.41
N TYR A 74 14.94 0.70 6.99
CA TYR A 74 13.88 1.64 7.39
C TYR A 74 13.54 1.63 8.88
N ILE A 75 14.06 0.67 9.66
CA ILE A 75 14.04 0.73 11.12
C ILE A 75 14.55 2.07 11.68
N ALA A 76 15.42 2.78 10.95
CA ALA A 76 15.86 4.14 11.29
C ALA A 76 14.69 5.08 11.61
N HIS A 77 13.57 4.91 10.91
CA HIS A 77 12.39 5.76 11.00
C HIS A 77 11.34 5.27 12.00
N VAL A 78 11.59 4.18 12.73
CA VAL A 78 10.54 3.49 13.51
C VAL A 78 9.85 4.42 14.53
N ASN A 79 10.58 5.34 15.15
CA ASN A 79 10.02 6.27 16.14
C ASN A 79 9.06 7.31 15.52
N ASN A 80 9.18 7.58 14.22
CA ASN A 80 8.40 8.59 13.51
C ASN A 80 7.45 7.99 12.45
N ALA A 81 7.43 6.66 12.31
CA ALA A 81 6.59 5.95 11.35
C ALA A 81 5.72 4.86 11.97
N CYS A 82 6.15 4.23 13.07
CA CYS A 82 5.40 3.14 13.69
C CYS A 82 4.06 3.63 14.25
N ALA A 83 2.97 2.93 13.90
CA ALA A 83 1.62 3.20 14.40
C ALA A 83 1.39 2.83 15.87
N PHE A 84 2.39 2.24 16.54
CA PHE A 84 2.31 1.80 17.94
C PHE A 84 3.31 2.50 18.87
N LEU A 85 4.07 3.47 18.34
CA LEU A 85 5.05 4.26 19.09
C LEU A 85 4.78 5.76 18.92
N GLY A 86 5.14 6.56 19.94
CA GLY A 86 4.86 7.99 19.94
C GLY A 86 3.36 8.26 19.81
N ASP A 87 2.99 9.15 18.87
CA ASP A 87 1.58 9.46 18.55
C ASP A 87 0.80 8.25 18.00
N GLY A 88 1.52 7.23 17.51
CA GLY A 88 0.91 6.01 16.99
C GLY A 88 -0.08 6.29 15.85
N MET A 89 -1.29 5.75 15.95
CA MET A 89 -2.33 5.92 14.94
C MET A 89 -2.98 7.31 14.91
N SER A 90 -2.81 8.16 15.94
CA SER A 90 -3.38 9.52 15.89
C SER A 90 -2.75 10.37 14.78
N ARG A 91 -1.53 10.01 14.35
CA ARG A 91 -0.84 10.61 13.21
C ARG A 91 -1.60 10.50 11.88
N VAL A 92 -2.59 9.60 11.78
CA VAL A 92 -3.44 9.52 10.58
C VAL A 92 -4.10 10.87 10.29
N GLU A 93 -4.60 11.58 11.30
CA GLU A 93 -5.27 12.88 11.10
C GLU A 93 -4.32 13.97 10.60
N ASP A 94 -3.04 13.91 11.00
CA ASP A 94 -2.00 14.81 10.51
C ASP A 94 -1.59 14.48 9.05
N LEU A 95 -1.69 13.21 8.65
CA LEU A 95 -1.30 12.73 7.32
C LEU A 95 -2.43 12.88 6.29
N GLU A 96 -3.69 12.90 6.71
CA GLU A 96 -4.84 13.02 5.81
C GLU A 96 -4.78 14.25 4.89
N PRO A 97 -4.48 15.48 5.37
CA PRO A 97 -4.31 16.64 4.50
C PRO A 97 -3.19 16.49 3.48
N VAL A 98 -2.12 15.75 3.81
CA VAL A 98 -1.00 15.51 2.90
C VAL A 98 -1.38 14.50 1.81
N VAL A 99 -2.07 13.42 2.19
CA VAL A 99 -2.44 12.32 1.29
C VAL A 99 -3.67 12.66 0.43
N HIS A 100 -4.65 13.37 0.99
CA HIS A 100 -5.94 13.63 0.36
C HIS A 100 -6.17 15.12 0.00
N GLY A 101 -5.24 16.02 0.35
CA GLY A 101 -5.40 17.46 0.16
C GLY A 101 -6.35 18.14 1.17
N ARG A 102 -6.97 17.37 2.07
CA ARG A 102 -7.88 17.83 3.13
C ARG A 102 -7.94 16.84 4.29
N GLY A 103 -8.36 17.31 5.47
CA GLY A 103 -8.74 16.45 6.60
C GLY A 103 -10.19 15.98 6.53
N ARG A 104 -10.61 15.19 7.52
CA ARG A 104 -12.01 14.81 7.75
C ARG A 104 -12.87 16.03 8.04
N LYS A 105 -14.10 16.00 7.54
CA LYS A 105 -15.18 16.90 7.94
C LYS A 105 -15.83 16.37 9.21
N ASP A 106 -16.42 17.28 9.98
CA ASP A 106 -17.27 16.95 11.14
C ASP A 106 -18.66 16.49 10.67
N THR A 107 -18.68 15.36 9.95
CA THR A 107 -19.89 14.66 9.51
C THR A 107 -19.81 13.21 9.95
N MET A 108 -20.95 12.60 10.26
CA MET A 108 -21.00 11.20 10.69
C MET A 108 -20.27 10.29 9.68
N ASP A 109 -20.52 10.43 8.39
CA ASP A 109 -19.90 9.57 7.38
C ASP A 109 -18.36 9.65 7.39
N GLU A 110 -17.77 10.85 7.45
CA GLU A 110 -16.30 10.98 7.47
C GLU A 110 -15.70 10.64 8.84
N MET A 111 -16.46 10.75 9.94
CA MET A 111 -16.03 10.26 11.24
C MET A 111 -15.98 8.72 11.31
N TYR A 112 -16.88 8.02 10.60
CA TYR A 112 -16.91 6.56 10.57
C TYR A 112 -16.00 5.96 9.49
N TYR A 113 -15.99 6.53 8.29
CA TYR A 113 -15.31 5.96 7.12
C TYR A 113 -14.03 6.69 6.70
N GLY A 114 -13.73 7.84 7.31
CA GLY A 114 -12.59 8.68 6.95
C GLY A 114 -12.84 9.55 5.70
N VAL A 115 -11.78 10.19 5.21
CA VAL A 115 -11.81 11.04 4.02
C VAL A 115 -12.15 10.21 2.78
N HIS A 116 -13.27 10.50 2.12
CA HIS A 116 -13.72 9.82 0.90
C HIS A 116 -14.43 10.76 -0.08
N GLU A 117 -14.56 10.33 -1.34
CA GLU A 117 -15.38 11.00 -2.36
C GLU A 117 -16.65 10.20 -2.70
N GLN A 118 -16.54 8.87 -2.77
CA GLN A 118 -17.65 7.97 -3.12
C GLN A 118 -17.55 6.66 -2.34
N LEU A 119 -18.72 6.11 -1.96
CA LEU A 119 -18.85 4.78 -1.35
C LEU A 119 -19.78 3.94 -2.23
N LEU A 120 -19.30 2.77 -2.66
CA LEU A 120 -19.94 1.96 -3.70
C LEU A 120 -19.86 0.47 -3.38
N TYR A 121 -20.81 -0.29 -3.93
CA TYR A 121 -20.72 -1.75 -3.99
C TYR A 121 -20.30 -2.20 -5.40
N ALA A 122 -19.40 -3.17 -5.46
CA ALA A 122 -18.90 -3.70 -6.71
C ALA A 122 -18.73 -5.23 -6.63
N ARG A 123 -18.94 -5.91 -7.76
CA ARG A 123 -18.62 -7.33 -7.95
C ARG A 123 -18.02 -7.55 -9.32
N LYS A 124 -16.98 -8.39 -9.44
CA LYS A 124 -16.46 -8.79 -10.75
C LYS A 124 -17.46 -9.72 -11.44
N MET A 125 -17.78 -9.46 -12.71
CA MET A 125 -18.71 -10.30 -13.49
C MET A 125 -18.19 -11.72 -13.64
N GLU A 126 -16.89 -11.86 -13.93
CA GLU A 126 -16.17 -13.14 -13.98
C GLU A 126 -15.17 -13.19 -12.82
N PRO A 127 -15.49 -13.81 -11.68
CA PRO A 127 -14.62 -13.83 -10.51
C PRO A 127 -13.25 -14.45 -10.76
N VAL A 128 -12.21 -13.95 -10.10
CA VAL A 128 -10.87 -14.58 -10.11
C VAL A 128 -10.90 -15.83 -9.24
N GLN A 129 -10.68 -17.00 -9.82
CA GLN A 129 -10.71 -18.28 -9.11
C GLN A 129 -9.67 -18.33 -7.97
N GLY A 130 -10.12 -18.67 -6.77
CA GLY A 130 -9.27 -18.76 -5.57
C GLY A 130 -8.99 -17.41 -4.88
N ALA A 131 -9.56 -16.30 -5.35
CA ALA A 131 -9.55 -15.05 -4.60
C ALA A 131 -10.51 -15.13 -3.38
N GLN A 132 -10.31 -14.23 -2.39
CA GLN A 132 -11.12 -14.19 -1.17
C GLN A 132 -12.61 -13.89 -1.43
N TRP A 133 -12.87 -13.03 -2.42
CA TRP A 133 -14.19 -12.63 -2.87
C TRP A 133 -14.24 -12.74 -4.40
N THR A 134 -14.69 -11.70 -5.11
CA THR A 134 -14.72 -11.72 -6.58
C THR A 134 -13.39 -11.35 -7.26
N GLY A 135 -12.37 -10.97 -6.49
CA GLY A 135 -11.02 -10.69 -7.02
C GLY A 135 -10.80 -9.27 -7.54
N ILE A 136 -11.52 -8.27 -7.01
CA ILE A 136 -11.37 -6.86 -7.39
C ILE A 136 -9.94 -6.37 -7.16
N VAL A 137 -9.37 -6.61 -5.97
CA VAL A 137 -7.99 -6.18 -5.63
C VAL A 137 -6.97 -6.76 -6.60
N THR A 138 -7.02 -8.07 -6.85
CA THR A 138 -6.12 -8.74 -7.80
C THR A 138 -6.28 -8.18 -9.21
N THR A 139 -7.51 -7.93 -9.65
CA THR A 139 -7.78 -7.41 -11.00
C THR A 139 -7.23 -5.99 -11.16
N ILE A 140 -7.45 -5.11 -10.18
CA ILE A 140 -6.92 -3.74 -10.22
C ILE A 140 -5.39 -3.78 -10.34
N ALA A 141 -4.71 -4.52 -9.48
CA ALA A 141 -3.25 -4.61 -9.50
C ALA A 141 -2.69 -5.15 -10.83
N VAL A 142 -3.33 -6.19 -11.40
CA VAL A 142 -2.95 -6.74 -12.71
C VAL A 142 -3.14 -5.71 -13.83
N GLU A 143 -4.28 -5.01 -13.86
CA GLU A 143 -4.55 -4.01 -14.90
C GLU A 143 -3.65 -2.78 -14.76
N MET A 144 -3.23 -2.42 -13.54
CA MET A 144 -2.23 -1.36 -13.32
C MET A 144 -0.85 -1.72 -13.89
N LEU A 145 -0.41 -2.96 -13.74
CA LEU A 145 0.83 -3.44 -14.38
C LEU A 145 0.70 -3.45 -15.90
N LYS A 146 -0.37 -4.05 -16.45
CA LYS A 146 -0.58 -4.14 -17.91
C LYS A 146 -0.68 -2.78 -18.60
N SER A 147 -1.25 -1.79 -17.91
CA SER A 147 -1.38 -0.42 -18.42
C SER A 147 -0.16 0.45 -18.16
N ASN A 148 0.90 -0.09 -17.54
CA ASN A 148 2.09 0.64 -17.14
C ASN A 148 1.78 1.87 -16.25
N MET A 149 0.74 1.77 -15.41
CA MET A 149 0.51 2.76 -14.35
C MET A 149 1.49 2.59 -13.20
N VAL A 150 2.03 1.37 -13.02
CA VAL A 150 3.07 1.02 -12.04
C VAL A 150 4.01 -0.02 -12.65
N ASP A 151 5.27 -0.01 -12.23
CA ASP A 151 6.28 -0.98 -12.67
C ASP A 151 6.35 -2.24 -11.80
N ALA A 152 5.80 -2.15 -10.58
CA ALA A 152 5.77 -3.23 -9.62
C ALA A 152 4.61 -3.07 -8.61
N VAL A 153 4.20 -4.18 -7.99
CA VAL A 153 3.13 -4.24 -6.99
C VAL A 153 3.62 -5.00 -5.77
N VAL A 154 3.61 -4.36 -4.60
CA VAL A 154 3.81 -5.05 -3.32
C VAL A 154 2.55 -5.87 -3.00
N CYS A 155 2.67 -7.19 -2.91
CA CYS A 155 1.55 -8.07 -2.60
C CYS A 155 1.99 -9.28 -1.76
N VAL A 156 1.03 -10.06 -1.25
CA VAL A 156 1.28 -11.13 -0.27
C VAL A 156 0.95 -12.50 -0.86
N GLN A 157 1.99 -13.22 -1.26
CA GLN A 157 1.88 -14.63 -1.63
C GLN A 157 1.79 -15.53 -0.40
N SER A 158 1.57 -16.83 -0.62
CA SER A 158 1.74 -17.83 0.43
C SER A 158 3.19 -18.32 0.44
N ASP A 159 3.66 -18.75 1.60
CA ASP A 159 4.85 -19.58 1.67
C ASP A 159 4.63 -20.89 0.88
N PRO A 160 5.64 -21.39 0.13
CA PRO A 160 5.52 -22.66 -0.60
C PRO A 160 5.20 -23.87 0.29
N ASP A 161 5.69 -23.87 1.53
CA ASP A 161 5.55 -24.97 2.48
C ASP A 161 4.38 -24.77 3.46
N ASP A 162 3.88 -23.54 3.59
CA ASP A 162 2.67 -23.22 4.37
C ASP A 162 1.77 -22.21 3.66
N ARG A 163 0.62 -22.71 3.17
CA ARG A 163 -0.37 -21.89 2.47
C ARG A 163 -0.93 -20.73 3.29
N PHE A 164 -0.89 -20.80 4.63
CA PHE A 164 -1.40 -19.78 5.54
C PHE A 164 -0.32 -18.80 6.01
N ALA A 165 0.96 -19.13 5.84
CA ALA A 165 2.06 -18.23 6.11
C ALA A 165 2.15 -17.16 4.99
N PRO A 166 2.19 -15.86 5.35
CA PRO A 166 2.26 -14.79 4.38
C PRO A 166 3.70 -14.58 3.92
N ARG A 167 3.90 -14.46 2.62
CA ARG A 167 5.18 -14.12 2.00
C ARG A 167 5.02 -12.86 1.15
N PRO A 168 5.36 -11.67 1.68
CA PRO A 168 5.42 -10.45 0.88
C PRO A 168 6.38 -10.59 -0.30
N VAL A 169 5.97 -10.06 -1.45
CA VAL A 169 6.78 -10.02 -2.67
C VAL A 169 6.58 -8.70 -3.40
N LEU A 170 7.60 -8.28 -4.14
CA LEU A 170 7.52 -7.18 -5.10
C LEU A 170 7.23 -7.78 -6.48
N ALA A 171 5.94 -7.92 -6.82
CA ALA A 171 5.51 -8.55 -8.06
C ALA A 171 5.68 -7.60 -9.25
N ARG A 172 6.23 -8.09 -10.36
CA ARG A 172 6.44 -7.36 -11.61
C ARG A 172 5.66 -7.94 -12.79
N THR A 173 5.06 -9.10 -12.60
CA THR A 173 4.25 -9.77 -13.62
C THR A 173 2.80 -9.96 -13.14
N PRO A 174 1.82 -9.97 -14.06
CA PRO A 174 0.44 -10.34 -13.73
C PRO A 174 0.32 -11.68 -13.00
N GLU A 175 1.14 -12.66 -13.38
CA GLU A 175 1.16 -14.01 -12.82
C GLU A 175 1.57 -13.99 -11.34
N GLU A 176 2.59 -13.20 -10.98
CA GLU A 176 3.03 -13.03 -9.60
C GLU A 176 1.96 -12.36 -8.73
N VAL A 177 1.23 -11.38 -9.28
CA VAL A 177 0.09 -10.73 -8.59
C VAL A 177 -1.07 -11.71 -8.41
N ILE A 178 -1.38 -12.52 -9.43
CA ILE A 178 -2.43 -13.55 -9.34
C ILE A 178 -2.05 -14.64 -8.34
N ALA A 179 -0.77 -14.98 -8.21
CA ALA A 179 -0.28 -15.90 -7.17
C ALA A 179 -0.51 -15.36 -5.75
N ALA A 180 -0.60 -14.04 -5.57
CA ALA A 180 -0.91 -13.39 -4.29
C ALA A 180 -2.42 -13.33 -3.96
N ARG A 181 -3.30 -13.92 -4.77
CA ARG A 181 -4.75 -13.92 -4.51
C ARG A 181 -5.11 -14.56 -3.15
N GLY A 182 -6.23 -14.11 -2.59
CA GLY A 182 -6.73 -14.58 -1.29
C GLY A 182 -6.02 -13.94 -0.10
N VAL A 183 -6.63 -14.03 1.07
CA VAL A 183 -6.08 -13.49 2.32
C VAL A 183 -5.40 -14.59 3.12
N LYS A 184 -4.24 -14.29 3.69
CA LYS A 184 -3.54 -15.15 4.64
C LYS A 184 -3.89 -14.63 6.03
N PRO A 185 -4.60 -15.41 6.87
CA PRO A 185 -5.23 -14.89 8.09
C PRO A 185 -4.23 -14.74 9.25
N THR A 186 -3.11 -14.07 9.00
CA THR A 186 -1.97 -13.87 9.90
C THR A 186 -1.36 -12.49 9.67
N LEU A 187 -0.54 -12.01 10.60
CA LEU A 187 0.21 -10.75 10.40
C LEU A 187 1.26 -10.94 9.30
N SER A 188 1.36 -9.96 8.40
CA SER A 188 2.21 -10.02 7.20
C SER A 188 3.16 -8.82 7.14
N PRO A 189 4.47 -9.04 6.98
CA PRO A 189 5.47 -7.97 6.98
C PRO A 189 5.57 -7.25 5.63
N ASN A 190 4.48 -6.72 5.08
CA ASN A 190 4.44 -6.15 3.72
C ASN A 190 5.53 -5.10 3.42
N LEU A 191 5.97 -4.34 4.42
CA LEU A 191 7.00 -3.31 4.30
C LEU A 191 8.44 -3.86 4.33
N ASP A 192 8.64 -5.17 4.47
CA ASP A 192 9.97 -5.79 4.33
C ASP A 192 10.53 -5.65 2.89
N THR A 193 9.64 -5.43 1.93
CA THR A 193 9.96 -5.19 0.52
C THR A 193 10.47 -3.77 0.24
N LEU A 194 10.39 -2.82 1.18
CA LEU A 194 10.74 -1.41 0.93
C LEU A 194 12.18 -1.24 0.43
N ALA A 195 13.12 -2.02 0.95
CA ALA A 195 14.50 -1.98 0.49
C ALA A 195 14.66 -2.46 -0.97
N LEU A 196 13.83 -3.42 -1.40
CA LEU A 196 13.80 -3.89 -2.79
C LEU A 196 13.16 -2.85 -3.72
N VAL A 197 12.17 -2.11 -3.23
CA VAL A 197 11.50 -1.03 -3.98
C VAL A 197 12.47 0.09 -4.36
N GLU A 198 13.44 0.42 -3.50
CA GLU A 198 14.46 1.45 -3.82
C GLU A 198 15.43 1.04 -4.94
N LEU A 199 15.49 -0.25 -5.30
CA LEU A 199 16.37 -0.77 -6.35
C LEU A 199 15.69 -0.82 -7.73
N VAL A 200 14.44 -0.35 -7.83
CA VAL A 200 13.62 -0.40 -9.06
C VAL A 200 13.78 0.86 -9.89
#